data_AF-A0A1J6WZ73-F1
#
_entry.id   AF-A0A1J6WZ73-F1
#
_cell.length_a   1.000
_cell.length_b   1.000
_cell.length_c   1.000
_cell.angle_alpha   90.00
_cell.angle_beta   90.00
_cell.angle_gamma   90.00
#
_symmetry.space_group_name_H-M   'P 1'
#
loop_
_entity.id
_entity.type
_entity.pdbx_description
1 polymer ?
#
loop_
_entity_poly.entity_id
_entity_poly.type
_entity_poly.pdbx_seq_one_letter_code
_entity_poly.pdbx_strand_id
1 'polypeptide(L)' 'MMSGFNNVKLSDKEVYKILYLSKVKGLLPHQIEKHCTVSRATIKNIVNGRSRKDCYEAFMDYKAKHPIKIKRLFSE' A
#
# COMPACT_ATOMS: atom_id res chain seq x y z
N MET A 1 29.31 5.63 -6.12
CA MET A 1 29.06 4.31 -5.50
C MET A 1 27.58 3.98 -5.67
N MET A 2 27.30 2.82 -6.26
CA MET A 2 25.95 2.38 -6.63
C MET A 2 25.09 2.25 -5.38
N SER A 3 24.02 3.03 -5.30
CA SER A 3 22.96 2.80 -4.33
C SER A 3 22.29 1.48 -4.69
N GLY A 4 22.73 0.40 -4.04
CA GLY A 4 22.04 -0.88 -4.07
C GLY A 4 20.59 -0.62 -3.68
N PHE A 5 19.68 -0.75 -4.64
CA PHE A 5 18.27 -0.80 -4.35
C PHE A 5 18.09 -2.01 -3.44
N ASN A 6 17.93 -1.78 -2.13
CA ASN A 6 17.44 -2.80 -1.23
C ASN A 6 16.06 -3.18 -1.78
N ASN A 7 16.03 -4.27 -2.55
CA ASN A 7 14.83 -4.96 -3.00
C ASN A 7 14.19 -5.59 -1.76
N VAL A 8 13.70 -4.75 -0.85
CA VAL A 8 12.72 -5.17 0.14
C VAL A 8 11.52 -5.58 -0.70
N LYS A 9 11.34 -6.90 -0.86
CA LYS A 9 10.12 -7.47 -1.42
C LYS A 9 8.99 -7.11 -0.47
N LEU A 10 8.35 -5.98 -0.73
CA LEU A 10 7.13 -5.62 -0.06
C LEU A 10 6.09 -6.69 -0.35
N SER A 11 5.50 -7.22 0.72
CA SER A 11 4.34 -8.08 0.57
C SER A 11 3.17 -7.29 -0.01
N ASP A 12 2.28 -7.98 -0.72
CA ASP A 12 1.03 -7.35 -1.22
C ASP A 12 0.26 -6.68 -0.08
N LYS A 13 0.25 -7.29 1.11
CA LYS A 13 -0.37 -6.75 2.33
C LYS A 13 0.22 -5.38 2.71
N GLU A 14 1.53 -5.22 2.65
CA GLU A 14 2.19 -3.94 2.95
C GLU A 14 1.92 -2.88 1.88
N VAL A 15 1.92 -3.28 0.60
CA VAL A 15 1.55 -2.40 -0.52
C VAL A 15 0.11 -1.89 -0.32
N TYR A 16 -0.83 -2.78 -0.01
CA TYR A 16 -2.21 -2.40 0.28
C TYR A 16 -2.33 -1.51 1.52
N LYS A 17 -1.55 -1.78 2.57
CA LYS A 17 -1.51 -0.92 3.77
C LYS A 17 -1.07 0.50 3.43
N ILE A 18 0.01 0.65 2.65
CA ILE A 18 0.53 1.96 2.20
C ILE A 18 -0.51 2.70 1.36
N LEU A 19 -1.14 2.01 0.40
CA LEU A 19 -2.16 2.60 -0.46
C LEU A 19 -3.40 3.01 0.34
N TYR A 20 -3.84 2.20 1.31
CA TYR A 20 -4.95 2.55 2.20
C TYR A 20 -4.65 3.77 3.07
N LEU A 21 -3.48 3.81 3.70
CA LEU A 21 -3.08 4.95 4.54
C LEU A 21 -3.00 6.25 3.72
N SER A 22 -2.52 6.18 2.47
CA SER A 22 -2.45 7.35 1.60
C SER A 22 -3.80 7.76 1.01
N LYS A 23 -4.52 6.84 0.37
CA LYS A 23 -5.70 7.15 -0.45
C LYS A 23 -6.99 7.23 0.35
N VAL A 24 -7.11 6.48 1.45
CA VAL A 24 -8.33 6.46 2.28
C VAL A 24 -8.17 7.29 3.55
N LYS A 25 -7.03 7.16 4.23
CA LYS A 25 -6.77 7.95 5.45
C LYS A 25 -6.18 9.32 5.18
N GLY A 26 -5.79 9.62 3.93
CA GLY A 26 -5.25 10.93 3.54
C GLY A 26 -3.87 11.23 4.13
N LEU A 27 -3.14 10.22 4.60
CA LEU A 27 -1.86 10.42 5.25
C LEU A 27 -0.76 10.76 4.23
N LEU A 28 0.11 11.68 4.64
CA LEU A 28 1.28 12.08 3.87
C LEU A 28 2.38 11.01 3.99
N PRO A 29 3.27 10.87 2.98
CA PRO A 29 4.32 9.86 2.99
C PRO A 29 5.21 9.83 4.25
N HIS A 30 5.47 10.99 4.85
CA HIS A 30 6.25 11.10 6.09
C HIS A 30 5.51 10.56 7.33
N GLN A 31 4.19 10.53 7.30
CA GLN A 31 3.36 9.95 8.35
C GLN A 31 3.27 8.44 8.16
N ILE A 32 3.10 7.98 6.91
CA ILE A 32 3.06 6.56 6.55
C ILE A 32 4.39 5.86 6.89
N GLU A 33 5.51 6.54 6.70
CA GLU A 33 6.86 6.07 7.06
C GLU A 33 6.99 5.68 8.54
N LYS A 34 6.17 6.25 9.44
CA LYS A 34 6.14 5.86 10.87
C LYS A 34 5.41 4.54 11.12
N HIS A 35 4.65 4.05 10.15
CA HIS A 35 3.80 2.84 10.26
C HIS A 35 4.30 1.67 9.40
N CYS A 36 5.41 1.88 8.68
CA CYS A 36 5.99 0.96 7.70
C CYS A 36 7.52 0.95 7.85
N THR A 37 8.15 -0.16 7.51
CA THR A 37 9.62 -0.30 7.54
C THR A 37 10.29 0.25 6.26
N VAL A 38 9.51 0.77 5.33
CA VAL A 38 10.00 1.27 4.04
C VAL A 38 10.19 2.79 4.03
N SER A 39 11.18 3.21 3.26
CA SER A 39 11.52 4.62 3.12
C SER A 39 10.39 5.44 2.50
N ARG A 40 10.37 6.73 2.82
CA ARG A 40 9.48 7.71 2.19
C ARG A 40 9.52 7.67 0.66
N ALA A 41 10.69 7.44 0.07
CA ALA A 41 10.87 7.36 -1.38
C ALA A 41 10.10 6.17 -1.96
N THR A 42 10.21 5.01 -1.32
CA THR A 42 9.45 3.81 -1.69
C THR A 42 7.94 4.04 -1.54
N ILE A 43 7.50 4.67 -0.45
CA ILE A 43 6.10 5.03 -0.23
C ILE A 43 5.58 5.94 -1.35
N LYS A 44 6.33 7.00 -1.72
CA LYS A 44 5.96 7.88 -2.84
C LYS A 44 5.84 7.10 -4.16
N ASN A 45 6.78 6.21 -4.45
CA ASN A 45 6.76 5.40 -5.67
C ASN A 45 5.58 4.41 -5.71
N ILE A 46 5.10 3.94 -4.55
CA ILE A 46 3.91 3.09 -4.46
C ILE A 46 2.64 3.91 -4.66
N VAL A 47 2.52 5.04 -3.96
CA VAL A 47 1.33 5.91 -4.00
C VAL A 47 1.13 6.57 -5.37
N ASN A 48 2.24 6.90 -6.05
CA ASN A 48 2.24 7.53 -7.37
C ASN A 48 2.38 6.52 -8.53
N GLY A 49 2.62 5.24 -8.24
CA GLY A 49 2.77 4.21 -9.25
C GLY A 49 1.43 3.85 -9.90
N ARG A 50 1.30 4.06 -11.22
CA ARG A 50 0.06 3.85 -11.99
C ARG A 50 -0.51 2.43 -11.82
N SER A 51 0.30 1.40 -12.05
CA SER A 51 -0.12 -0.01 -11.90
C SER A 51 -0.63 -0.36 -10.50
N ARG A 52 -0.03 0.21 -9.44
CA ARG A 52 -0.41 -0.08 -8.05
C ARG A 52 -1.68 0.66 -7.65
N LYS A 53 -1.90 1.85 -8.22
CA LYS A 53 -3.16 2.58 -8.11
C LYS A 53 -4.31 1.78 -8.72
N ASP A 54 -4.11 1.25 -9.94
CA ASP A 54 -5.12 0.46 -10.63
C ASP A 54 -5.45 -0.84 -9.87
N CYS A 55 -4.44 -1.52 -9.32
CA CYS A 55 -4.64 -2.68 -8.44
C CYS A 55 -5.40 -2.33 -7.15
N TYR A 56 -5.14 -1.16 -6.58
CA TYR A 56 -5.84 -0.71 -5.38
C TYR A 56 -7.29 -0.33 -5.65
N GLU A 57 -7.55 0.36 -6.76
CA GLU A 57 -8.92 0.67 -7.18
C GLU A 57 -9.70 -0.62 -7.41
N ALA A 58 -9.12 -1.59 -8.13
CA ALA A 58 -9.73 -2.92 -8.30
C ALA A 58 -9.97 -3.63 -6.96
N PHE A 59 -9.04 -3.56 -6.01
CA PHE A 59 -9.22 -4.12 -4.67
C PHE A 59 -10.34 -3.42 -3.89
N MET A 60 -10.42 -2.10 -3.94
CA MET A 60 -11.48 -1.33 -3.26
C MET A 60 -12.85 -1.61 -3.87
N ASP A 61 -12.91 -1.76 -5.19
CA ASP A 61 -14.11 -2.19 -5.92
C ASP A 61 -14.54 -3.59 -5.48
N TYR A 62 -13.58 -4.52 -5.39
CA TYR A 62 -13.84 -5.87 -4.90
C TYR A 62 -14.28 -5.89 -3.44
N LYS A 63 -13.67 -5.05 -2.58
CA LYS A 63 -14.06 -4.88 -1.17
C LYS A 63 -15.48 -4.34 -1.04
N ALA A 64 -15.86 -3.36 -1.85
CA ALA A 64 -17.21 -2.81 -1.85
C ALA A 64 -18.25 -3.87 -2.25
N LYS A 65 -17.92 -4.72 -3.23
CA LYS A 65 -18.78 -5.81 -3.70
C LYS A 65 -18.82 -7.03 -2.77
N HIS A 66 -17.73 -7.29 -2.03
CA HIS A 66 -17.57 -8.48 -1.20
C HIS A 66 -17.03 -8.16 0.22
N PRO A 67 -17.74 -7.34 1.01
CA PRO A 67 -17.25 -6.88 2.30
C PRO A 67 -17.00 -8.02 3.31
N ILE A 68 -17.83 -9.06 3.29
CA ILE A 68 -17.71 -10.22 4.20
C ILE A 68 -16.47 -11.07 3.88
N LYS A 69 -16.17 -11.29 2.59
CA LYS A 69 -14.98 -12.06 2.17
C LYS A 69 -13.70 -11.34 2.55
N ILE A 70 -13.65 -10.03 2.34
CA ILE A 70 -12.50 -9.21 2.76
C ILE A 70 -12.35 -9.20 4.27
N LYS A 71 -13.44 -9.05 5.03
CA LYS A 71 -13.39 -9.13 6.49
C LYS A 71 -12.79 -10.46 6.93
N ARG A 72 -13.20 -11.59 6.34
CA ARG A 72 -12.68 -12.93 6.67
C ARG A 72 -11.22 -13.16 6.24
N LEU A 73 -10.76 -12.51 5.18
CA LEU A 73 -9.36 -12.59 4.69
C LEU A 73 -8.37 -11.80 5.55
N PHE A 74 -8.84 -10.74 6.20
CA PHE A 74 -8.01 -9.87 7.05
C PHE A 74 -8.41 -9.91 8.53
N SER A 75 -9.36 -10.78 8.90
CA SER A 75 -9.61 -11.15 10.28
C SER A 75 -8.58 -12.20 10.67
N GLU A 76 -7.65 -11.79 11.53
CA GLU A 76 -6.94 -12.71 12.43
C GLU A 76 -7.94 -13.35 13.40
#